data_AF-A0A919AYK0-F1
#
_entry.id   AF-A0A919AYK0-F1
#
_cell.length_a   1.000
_cell.length_b   1.000
_cell.length_c   1.000
_cell.angle_alpha   90.00
_cell.angle_beta   90.00
_cell.angle_gamma   90.00
#
_symmetry.space_group_name_H-M   'P 1'
#
loop_
_entity.id
_entity.type
_entity.pdbx_description
1 polymer ?
#
loop_
_entity_poly.entity_id
_entity_poly.type
_entity_poly.pdbx_seq_one_letter_code
_entity_poly.pdbx_strand_id
1 'polypeptide(L)'
;MTMSHSPRRRRALLHALPLASLLLGATACGGSDNPLADRPYDAAGQVGLNVQQGHKADPSKPVEVTARGGEQITDVTMTDAAGRFIKGELAPDGSRWHSTGALSAGAHYTVRVSTEDEDGAQGRRTAGFDTSPADRLLRVAFGPKSGTYGVGQPVTAELSEPVQDPAARAVVERTLRVDAAPAVQGAWHWVDNRTLHYRPKEYWPAHTVVDVHANLEGIKVAGGLYGGPSRPVRLTIGDRVEAVTDAGAHSMTVFKNGEAVRSIPVTTGKPGFATRNGIKVVLGQEAFVRMRGTSIGIAEGSSDAYDLPVYWATRVTWSGEYVHAAPWSEGSQGWENVSHGCTGMSTANAKWFFDNVRVGDIVKVVGSAGATMTPFDNGFGDWNMSWEQWREGSALAAGKREGTGPADTARLRPRL
;
A
#
# COMPACT_ATOMS: atom_id res chain seq x y z
N MET A 1 -18.57 -35.93 54.71
CA MET A 1 -18.48 -34.76 55.62
C MET A 1 -18.17 -33.54 54.77
N THR A 2 -18.95 -32.47 54.89
CA THR A 2 -19.00 -31.35 53.94
C THR A 2 -19.03 -30.01 54.66
N MET A 3 -17.97 -29.20 54.53
CA MET A 3 -17.95 -27.75 54.79
C MET A 3 -16.89 -27.17 53.82
N SER A 4 -17.22 -26.36 52.81
CA SER A 4 -17.88 -25.04 52.83
C SER A 4 -17.04 -23.98 53.57
N HIS A 5 -16.62 -22.95 52.85
CA HIS A 5 -16.04 -21.71 53.38
C HIS A 5 -16.91 -20.55 52.91
N SER A 6 -17.43 -19.76 53.87
CA SER A 6 -18.24 -18.58 53.60
C SER A 6 -17.50 -17.30 54.06
N PRO A 7 -17.55 -16.19 53.29
CA PRO A 7 -16.85 -14.96 53.64
C PRO A 7 -17.62 -14.13 54.69
N ARG A 8 -16.90 -13.53 55.64
CA ARG A 8 -17.47 -12.61 56.63
C ARG A 8 -17.65 -11.20 56.07
N ARG A 9 -18.90 -10.78 55.85
CA ARG A 9 -19.28 -9.36 55.74
C ARG A 9 -19.45 -8.78 57.15
N ARG A 10 -18.86 -7.62 57.45
CA ARG A 10 -19.24 -6.83 58.65
C ARG A 10 -20.42 -5.92 58.31
N ARG A 11 -21.43 -5.93 59.18
CA ARG A 11 -22.55 -4.97 59.20
C ARG A 11 -22.27 -3.89 60.24
N ALA A 12 -22.77 -2.68 60.01
CA ALA A 12 -23.19 -1.75 61.05
C ALA A 12 -24.61 -1.26 60.69
N LEU A 13 -25.48 -1.15 61.69
CA LEU A 13 -26.93 -0.83 61.59
C LEU A 13 -27.16 0.69 61.84
N LEU A 14 -28.08 1.39 61.15
CA LEU A 14 -29.49 1.73 61.54
C LEU A 14 -29.60 2.41 62.93
N HIS A 15 -30.36 3.47 63.26
CA HIS A 15 -31.64 4.12 62.84
C HIS A 15 -31.61 5.66 63.21
N ALA A 16 -32.54 6.60 62.93
CA ALA A 16 -33.57 6.82 61.87
C ALA A 16 -34.20 8.27 61.96
N LEU A 17 -35.24 8.52 61.13
CA LEU A 17 -36.27 9.60 60.96
C LEU A 17 -37.00 10.18 62.22
N PRO A 18 -37.93 11.21 62.15
CA PRO A 18 -38.35 12.16 61.07
C PRO A 18 -38.67 13.64 61.56
N LEU A 19 -39.45 14.43 60.75
CA LEU A 19 -40.12 15.75 61.02
C LEU A 19 -39.21 17.00 61.10
N ALA A 20 -39.65 18.25 60.80
CA ALA A 20 -40.79 18.78 60.00
C ALA A 20 -40.59 20.27 59.66
N SER A 21 -41.23 20.72 58.58
CA SER A 21 -41.50 22.10 58.12
C SER A 21 -41.09 23.33 58.96
N LEU A 22 -40.41 24.28 58.31
CA LEU A 22 -40.67 25.72 58.49
C LEU A 22 -40.51 26.48 57.15
N LEU A 23 -41.53 27.27 56.81
CA LEU A 23 -41.61 28.19 55.66
C LEU A 23 -41.50 29.65 56.17
N LEU A 24 -41.13 30.57 55.26
CA LEU A 24 -40.95 32.05 55.37
C LEU A 24 -39.46 32.43 55.31
N GLY A 25 -38.91 32.80 54.14
CA GLY A 25 -38.92 34.17 53.60
C GLY A 25 -37.48 34.72 53.67
N ALA A 26 -36.90 35.47 52.73
CA ALA A 26 -37.49 36.29 51.67
C ALA A 26 -36.62 36.32 50.39
N THR A 27 -37.23 36.88 49.34
CA THR A 27 -36.69 37.34 48.06
C THR A 27 -35.20 37.70 47.97
N ALA A 28 -34.50 37.07 47.03
CA ALA A 28 -33.39 37.68 46.29
C ALA A 28 -33.38 37.14 44.85
N CYS A 29 -33.84 37.95 43.89
CA CYS A 29 -33.59 37.69 42.47
C CYS A 29 -32.17 38.15 42.13
N GLY A 30 -31.40 37.31 41.46
CA GLY A 30 -30.09 37.64 40.90
C GLY A 30 -29.68 36.50 39.97
N GLY A 31 -29.54 36.80 38.68
CA GLY A 31 -29.19 35.79 37.69
C GLY A 31 -27.81 35.20 37.96
N SER A 32 -27.72 33.88 37.96
CA SER A 32 -26.44 33.17 37.91
C SER A 32 -26.00 33.05 36.45
N ASP A 33 -25.64 34.18 35.83
CA ASP A 33 -24.90 34.17 34.58
C ASP A 33 -23.53 33.55 34.88
N ASN A 34 -23.30 32.37 34.32
CA ASN A 34 -22.04 31.67 34.44
C ASN A 34 -21.18 32.14 33.26
N PRO A 35 -20.14 32.97 33.45
CA PRO A 35 -19.39 33.60 32.35
C PRO A 35 -18.62 32.58 31.48
N LEU A 36 -18.57 31.31 31.90
CA LEU A 36 -18.04 30.20 31.10
C LEU A 36 -19.10 29.51 30.21
N ALA A 37 -20.34 30.01 30.19
CA ALA A 37 -21.47 29.45 29.45
C ALA A 37 -22.03 30.39 28.36
N ASP A 38 -21.48 31.61 28.23
CA ASP A 38 -21.90 32.54 27.20
C ASP A 38 -21.56 32.02 25.80
N ARG A 39 -22.46 32.29 24.84
CA ARG A 39 -22.26 31.89 23.45
C ARG A 39 -21.21 32.81 22.82
N PRO A 40 -20.16 32.27 22.18
CA PRO A 40 -19.20 33.09 21.47
C PRO A 40 -19.88 33.97 20.43
N TYR A 41 -19.48 35.24 20.37
CA TYR A 41 -20.03 36.20 19.43
C TYR A 41 -19.45 35.98 18.01
N ASP A 42 -20.07 36.56 16.98
CA ASP A 42 -19.58 36.43 15.61
C ASP A 42 -18.40 37.37 15.33
N ALA A 43 -17.19 36.80 15.24
CA ALA A 43 -15.95 37.51 14.97
C ALA A 43 -15.66 37.72 13.46
N ALA A 44 -16.68 37.62 12.60
CA ALA A 44 -16.54 37.72 11.14
C ALA A 44 -15.96 39.07 10.64
N GLY A 45 -16.16 40.17 11.38
CA GLY A 45 -15.66 41.50 11.03
C GLY A 45 -14.23 41.79 11.51
N GLN A 46 -13.83 41.16 12.63
CA GLN A 46 -12.55 41.33 13.32
C GLN A 46 -11.47 40.43 12.71
N VAL A 47 -11.85 39.19 12.38
CA VAL A 47 -10.97 38.26 11.68
C VAL A 47 -10.94 38.60 10.19
N GLY A 48 -9.80 38.37 9.52
CA GLY A 48 -9.64 38.45 8.06
C GLY A 48 -8.91 37.21 7.53
N LEU A 49 -9.37 36.68 6.39
CA LEU A 49 -8.71 35.57 5.69
C LEU A 49 -8.17 36.04 4.34
N ASN A 50 -7.03 35.50 3.91
CA ASN A 50 -6.48 35.74 2.56
C ASN A 50 -7.20 34.95 1.44
N VAL A 51 -8.20 34.15 1.80
CA VAL A 51 -9.10 33.41 0.89
C VAL A 51 -10.51 34.00 0.94
N GLN A 52 -11.17 34.07 -0.22
CA GLN A 52 -12.48 34.71 -0.39
C GLN A 52 -13.54 33.69 -0.81
N GLN A 53 -14.76 33.82 -0.27
CA GLN A 53 -15.90 33.04 -0.79
C GLN A 53 -16.18 33.37 -2.26
N GLY A 54 -16.64 32.37 -3.01
CA GLY A 54 -16.94 32.48 -4.44
C GLY A 54 -15.71 32.46 -5.36
N HIS A 55 -14.49 32.57 -4.83
CA HIS A 55 -13.25 32.51 -5.60
C HIS A 55 -12.41 31.30 -5.18
N LYS A 56 -11.80 30.61 -6.15
CA LYS A 56 -10.96 29.45 -5.88
C LYS A 56 -9.55 29.86 -5.48
N ALA A 57 -9.14 29.51 -4.27
CA ALA A 57 -7.81 29.77 -3.74
C ALA A 57 -6.74 28.97 -4.51
N ASP A 58 -5.52 29.52 -4.57
CA ASP A 58 -4.35 28.82 -5.14
C ASP A 58 -3.83 27.79 -4.12
N PRO A 59 -3.90 26.47 -4.39
CA PRO A 59 -3.47 25.44 -3.43
C PRO A 59 -1.95 25.44 -3.19
N SER A 60 -1.17 26.18 -3.98
CA SER A 60 0.28 26.34 -3.76
C SER A 60 0.62 27.34 -2.66
N LYS A 61 -0.31 28.24 -2.29
CA LYS A 61 -0.14 29.32 -1.30
C LYS A 61 -0.69 28.93 0.07
N PRO A 62 -0.12 29.43 1.17
CA PRO A 62 -0.69 29.22 2.50
C PRO A 62 -1.99 30.01 2.68
N VAL A 63 -2.91 29.45 3.47
CA VAL A 63 -4.02 30.21 4.06
C VAL A 63 -3.47 31.03 5.21
N GLU A 64 -3.82 32.30 5.26
CA GLU A 64 -3.51 33.22 6.35
C GLU A 64 -4.81 33.71 6.99
N VAL A 65 -4.82 33.71 8.32
CA VAL A 65 -5.88 34.27 9.17
C VAL A 65 -5.24 35.40 9.97
N THR A 66 -5.89 36.55 10.04
CA THR A 66 -5.44 37.75 10.79
C THR A 66 -6.54 38.23 11.71
N ALA A 67 -6.20 38.68 12.91
CA ALA A 67 -7.11 39.38 13.81
C ALA A 67 -6.89 40.91 13.75
N ARG A 68 -7.92 41.68 14.12
CA ARG A 68 -7.97 43.13 14.00
C ARG A 68 -8.86 43.73 15.10
N GLY A 69 -8.51 44.94 15.55
CA GLY A 69 -9.37 45.73 16.44
C GLY A 69 -9.41 45.22 17.88
N GLY A 70 -8.24 44.93 18.47
CA GLY A 70 -8.10 44.39 19.84
C GLY A 70 -8.12 42.85 19.91
N GLU A 71 -8.76 42.22 18.94
CA GLU A 71 -8.95 40.77 18.85
C GLU A 71 -7.65 39.95 18.82
N GLN A 72 -7.61 38.83 19.55
CA GLN A 72 -6.55 37.82 19.51
C GLN A 72 -7.10 36.45 19.07
N ILE A 73 -6.37 35.75 18.20
CA ILE A 73 -6.69 34.37 17.79
C ILE A 73 -6.21 33.41 18.87
N THR A 74 -7.12 32.58 19.39
CA THR A 74 -6.83 31.56 20.42
C THR A 74 -6.76 30.14 19.86
N ASP A 75 -7.51 29.83 18.80
CA ASP A 75 -7.40 28.56 18.04
C ASP A 75 -7.74 28.74 16.56
N VAL A 76 -7.08 27.96 15.70
CA VAL A 76 -7.49 27.78 14.29
C VAL A 76 -7.50 26.31 13.93
N THR A 77 -8.71 25.81 13.66
CA THR A 77 -8.95 24.47 13.14
C THR A 77 -9.30 24.56 11.65
N MET A 78 -8.40 24.12 10.76
CA MET A 78 -8.66 24.00 9.32
C MET A 78 -8.74 22.54 8.88
N THR A 79 -9.81 22.18 8.17
CA THR A 79 -10.11 20.81 7.71
C THR A 79 -10.58 20.79 6.26
N ASP A 80 -10.22 19.75 5.50
CA ASP A 80 -10.83 19.49 4.19
C ASP A 80 -12.10 18.63 4.28
N ALA A 81 -12.82 18.51 3.17
CA ALA A 81 -14.00 17.66 3.03
C ALA A 81 -13.75 16.15 3.28
N ALA A 82 -12.49 15.68 3.29
CA ALA A 82 -12.13 14.32 3.67
C ALA A 82 -11.83 14.18 5.19
N GLY A 83 -12.03 15.26 5.97
CA GLY A 83 -11.81 15.30 7.41
C GLY A 83 -10.33 15.42 7.82
N ARG A 84 -9.42 15.75 6.90
CA ARG A 84 -7.99 15.88 7.22
C ARG A 84 -7.71 17.28 7.76
N PHE A 85 -7.11 17.34 8.93
CA PHE A 85 -6.63 18.59 9.53
C PHE A 85 -5.39 19.10 8.79
N ILE A 86 -5.38 20.39 8.47
CA ILE A 86 -4.21 21.07 7.91
C ILE A 86 -3.43 21.71 9.05
N LYS A 87 -2.14 21.40 9.14
CA LYS A 87 -1.23 22.03 10.11
C LYS A 87 -1.08 23.51 9.80
N GLY A 88 -0.93 24.31 10.84
CA GLY A 88 -0.53 25.70 10.76
C GLY A 88 0.10 26.17 12.06
N GLU A 89 0.58 27.40 12.04
CA GLU A 89 1.30 28.03 13.14
C GLU A 89 0.59 29.35 13.52
N LEU A 90 0.33 29.51 14.81
CA LEU A 90 -0.23 30.71 15.42
C LEU A 90 0.94 31.58 15.92
N ALA A 91 0.90 32.88 15.66
CA ALA A 91 1.89 33.81 16.20
C ALA A 91 1.73 33.96 17.72
N PRO A 92 2.82 34.16 18.49
CA PRO A 92 2.75 34.25 19.96
C PRO A 92 1.88 35.38 20.51
N ASP A 93 1.56 36.38 19.69
CA ASP A 93 0.72 37.55 20.00
C ASP A 93 -0.75 37.37 19.58
N GLY A 94 -1.13 36.19 19.08
CA GLY A 94 -2.49 35.91 18.58
C GLY A 94 -2.89 36.70 17.32
N SER A 95 -2.01 37.56 16.76
CA SER A 95 -2.37 38.49 15.68
C SER A 95 -2.62 37.79 14.33
N ARG A 96 -1.95 36.65 14.10
CA ARG A 96 -1.98 35.92 12.84
C ARG A 96 -1.80 34.42 13.02
N TRP A 97 -2.40 33.65 12.13
CA TRP A 97 -2.14 32.23 11.91
C TRP A 97 -1.89 31.97 10.43
N HIS A 98 -1.02 31.02 10.09
CA HIS A 98 -0.90 30.55 8.71
C HIS A 98 -0.78 29.03 8.61
N SER A 99 -1.31 28.45 7.53
CA SER A 99 -1.14 27.03 7.24
C SER A 99 0.31 26.71 6.88
N THR A 100 0.85 25.63 7.45
CA THR A 100 2.16 25.06 7.12
C THR A 100 2.06 23.70 6.42
N GLY A 101 0.90 23.05 6.48
CA GLY A 101 0.57 21.92 5.61
C GLY A 101 0.23 22.37 4.19
N ALA A 102 0.63 21.58 3.19
CA ALA A 102 0.21 21.82 1.81
C ALA A 102 -1.31 21.64 1.65
N LEU A 103 -1.95 22.57 0.96
CA LEU A 103 -3.35 22.44 0.56
C LEU A 103 -3.48 21.39 -0.55
N SER A 104 -4.65 20.77 -0.62
CA SER A 104 -5.01 19.92 -1.76
C SER A 104 -5.62 20.76 -2.88
N ALA A 105 -5.35 20.39 -4.12
CA ALA A 105 -5.98 21.01 -5.29
C ALA A 105 -7.41 20.50 -5.50
N GLY A 106 -8.30 21.37 -5.97
CA GLY A 106 -9.71 21.05 -6.24
C GLY A 106 -10.53 20.64 -5.02
N ALA A 107 -10.13 21.03 -3.81
CA ALA A 107 -10.72 20.59 -2.54
C ALA A 107 -11.48 21.71 -1.83
N HIS A 108 -12.55 21.34 -1.12
CA HIS A 108 -13.27 22.23 -0.22
C HIS A 108 -12.67 22.19 1.18
N TYR A 109 -12.55 23.37 1.80
CA TYR A 109 -11.99 23.58 3.13
C TYR A 109 -12.96 24.33 4.04
N THR A 110 -13.02 23.92 5.30
CA THR A 110 -13.65 24.66 6.40
C THR A 110 -12.58 25.11 7.40
N VAL A 111 -12.53 26.41 7.66
CA VAL A 111 -11.72 27.05 8.70
C VAL A 111 -12.64 27.47 9.84
N ARG A 112 -12.31 27.06 11.07
CA ARG A 112 -12.91 27.57 12.30
C ARG A 112 -11.84 28.32 13.07
N VAL A 113 -12.14 29.56 13.42
CA VAL A 113 -11.27 30.46 14.18
C VAL A 113 -11.99 30.75 15.49
N SER A 114 -11.31 30.53 16.61
CA SER A 114 -11.74 31.02 17.92
C SER A 114 -10.85 32.19 18.31
N THR A 115 -11.46 33.20 18.93
CA THR A 115 -10.79 34.44 19.30
C THR A 115 -11.21 34.89 20.70
N GLU A 116 -10.49 35.88 21.23
CA GLU A 116 -10.75 36.55 22.50
C GLU A 116 -10.47 38.04 22.31
N ASP A 117 -11.35 38.91 22.84
CA ASP A 117 -11.18 40.37 22.78
C ASP A 117 -10.46 40.93 24.02
N GLU A 118 -10.30 42.25 24.10
CA GLU A 118 -9.60 42.93 25.21
C GLU A 118 -10.32 42.79 26.57
N ASP A 119 -11.63 42.48 26.57
CA ASP A 119 -12.45 42.24 27.76
C ASP A 119 -12.52 40.74 28.14
N GLY A 120 -11.89 39.86 27.35
CA GLY A 120 -11.88 38.40 27.55
C GLY A 120 -13.12 37.68 27.01
N ALA A 121 -13.96 38.35 26.21
CA ALA A 121 -15.14 37.72 25.62
C ALA A 121 -14.74 36.86 24.41
N GLN A 122 -15.31 35.66 24.33
CA GLN A 122 -14.96 34.70 23.28
C GLN A 122 -15.65 35.05 21.96
N GLY A 123 -14.85 35.24 20.90
CA GLY A 123 -15.32 35.35 19.53
C GLY A 123 -15.19 34.02 18.78
N ARG A 124 -16.00 33.86 17.72
CA ARG A 124 -15.87 32.73 16.79
C ARG A 124 -16.21 33.15 15.37
N ARG A 125 -15.41 32.66 14.42
CA ARG A 125 -15.72 32.70 12.98
C ARG A 125 -15.63 31.31 12.38
N THR A 126 -16.54 31.00 11.46
CA THR A 126 -16.38 29.87 10.53
C THR A 126 -16.39 30.39 9.09
N ALA A 127 -15.47 29.89 8.26
CA ALA A 127 -15.39 30.24 6.84
C ALA A 127 -15.17 28.96 6.00
N GLY A 128 -15.83 28.89 4.86
CA GLY A 128 -15.59 27.87 3.84
C GLY A 128 -14.96 28.48 2.59
N PHE A 129 -14.06 27.75 1.93
CA PHE A 129 -13.47 28.14 0.64
C PHE A 129 -13.08 26.90 -0.17
N ASP A 130 -12.93 27.06 -1.48
CA ASP A 130 -12.50 26.01 -2.40
C ASP A 130 -11.11 26.33 -2.96
N THR A 131 -10.30 25.32 -3.25
CA THR A 131 -9.06 25.48 -4.02
C THR A 131 -9.26 25.25 -5.51
N SER A 132 -8.41 25.88 -6.31
CA SER A 132 -8.32 25.64 -7.76
C SER A 132 -7.85 24.20 -8.03
N PRO A 133 -8.33 23.56 -9.12
CA PRO A 133 -7.75 22.30 -9.58
C PRO A 133 -6.28 22.51 -10.00
N ALA A 134 -5.53 21.42 -10.10
CA ALA A 134 -4.15 21.46 -10.57
C ALA A 134 -4.04 21.06 -12.04
N ASP A 135 -3.24 21.80 -12.81
CA ASP A 135 -3.03 21.53 -14.24
C ASP A 135 -2.16 20.29 -14.50
N ARG A 136 -1.23 19.99 -13.59
CA ARG A 136 -0.32 18.82 -13.67
C ARG A 136 -0.70 17.76 -12.64
N LEU A 137 -1.05 16.58 -13.15
CA LEU A 137 -1.56 15.46 -12.36
C LEU A 137 -0.70 14.20 -12.53
N LEU A 138 -0.14 13.72 -11.41
CA LEU A 138 0.48 12.41 -11.30
C LEU A 138 -0.60 11.35 -11.11
N ARG A 139 -0.77 10.45 -12.09
CA ARG A 139 -1.70 9.31 -12.00
C ARG A 139 -0.95 8.03 -11.67
N VAL A 140 -1.64 7.11 -11.01
CA VAL A 140 -1.16 5.76 -10.68
C VAL A 140 -2.03 4.74 -11.40
N ALA A 141 -1.41 3.84 -12.15
CA ALA A 141 -2.03 2.64 -12.68
C ALA A 141 -1.59 1.45 -11.83
N PHE A 142 -2.55 0.79 -11.18
CA PHE A 142 -2.27 -0.41 -10.39
C PHE A 142 -2.32 -1.68 -11.24
N GLY A 143 -1.40 -2.59 -10.94
CA GLY A 143 -1.33 -3.94 -11.51
C GLY A 143 -1.23 -5.03 -10.43
N PRO A 144 -1.52 -6.30 -10.79
CA PRO A 144 -2.17 -6.71 -12.03
C PRO A 144 -3.64 -6.24 -12.08
N LYS A 145 -4.37 -6.59 -13.14
CA LYS A 145 -5.82 -6.34 -13.22
C LYS A 145 -6.54 -7.11 -12.10
N SER A 146 -7.77 -6.70 -11.78
CA SER A 146 -8.58 -7.44 -10.80
C SER A 146 -8.86 -8.87 -11.28
N GLY A 147 -8.66 -9.84 -10.40
CA GLY A 147 -8.71 -11.27 -10.74
C GLY A 147 -8.08 -12.17 -9.67
N THR A 148 -7.96 -13.45 -9.99
CA THR A 148 -7.34 -14.46 -9.11
C THR A 148 -5.91 -14.78 -9.53
N TYR A 149 -4.98 -14.72 -8.58
CA TYR A 149 -3.54 -14.90 -8.81
C TYR A 149 -2.92 -15.88 -7.82
N GLY A 150 -1.75 -16.40 -8.13
CA GLY A 150 -0.96 -17.20 -7.20
C GLY A 150 -0.31 -16.39 -6.07
N VAL A 151 0.23 -17.09 -5.09
CA VAL A 151 0.78 -16.51 -3.85
C VAL A 151 2.04 -15.66 -4.02
N GLY A 152 2.70 -15.75 -5.17
CA GLY A 152 3.88 -14.98 -5.52
C GLY A 152 3.60 -13.64 -6.19
N GLN A 153 2.35 -13.33 -6.55
CA GLN A 153 2.02 -12.14 -7.35
C GLN A 153 2.36 -10.82 -6.62
N PRO A 154 3.33 -10.02 -7.08
CA PRO A 154 3.48 -8.66 -6.56
C PRO A 154 2.32 -7.79 -7.05
N VAL A 155 1.95 -6.81 -6.22
CA VAL A 155 1.14 -5.65 -6.65
C VAL A 155 2.09 -4.65 -7.29
N THR A 156 1.71 -4.04 -8.41
CA THR A 156 2.50 -2.98 -9.05
C THR A 156 1.75 -1.65 -9.04
N ALA A 157 2.49 -0.55 -9.02
CA ALA A 157 1.99 0.81 -9.19
C ALA A 157 2.89 1.54 -10.19
N GLU A 158 2.36 1.81 -11.37
CA GLU A 158 3.04 2.56 -12.44
C GLU A 158 2.59 4.02 -12.43
N LEU A 159 3.56 4.93 -12.34
CA LEU A 159 3.35 6.37 -12.32
C LEU A 159 3.39 6.98 -13.73
N SER A 160 2.44 7.87 -14.03
CA SER A 160 2.38 8.55 -15.34
C SER A 160 3.58 9.47 -15.63
N GLU A 161 4.28 9.94 -14.60
CA GLU A 161 5.48 10.78 -14.70
C GLU A 161 6.54 10.29 -13.70
N PRO A 162 7.85 10.46 -13.99
CA PRO A 162 8.92 10.01 -13.11
C PRO A 162 9.05 10.90 -11.86
N VAL A 163 9.21 10.27 -10.69
CA VAL A 163 9.40 10.93 -9.38
C VAL A 163 10.78 10.56 -8.84
N GLN A 164 11.72 11.49 -8.96
CA GLN A 164 13.12 11.32 -8.52
C GLN A 164 13.36 11.83 -7.10
N ASP A 165 12.68 12.91 -6.70
CA ASP A 165 12.89 13.55 -5.41
C ASP A 165 12.45 12.63 -4.23
N PRO A 166 13.32 12.39 -3.22
CA PRO A 166 12.99 11.51 -2.10
C PRO A 166 11.78 11.93 -1.27
N ALA A 167 11.54 13.24 -1.10
CA ALA A 167 10.38 13.71 -0.33
C ALA A 167 9.08 13.50 -1.12
N ALA A 168 9.10 13.76 -2.43
CA ALA A 168 8.01 13.47 -3.35
C ALA A 168 7.69 11.97 -3.41
N ARG A 169 8.71 11.11 -3.47
CA ARG A 169 8.55 9.64 -3.37
C ARG A 169 7.86 9.25 -2.06
N ALA A 170 8.31 9.80 -0.93
CA ALA A 170 7.70 9.56 0.38
C ALA A 170 6.26 10.10 0.49
N VAL A 171 5.87 11.13 -0.27
CA VAL A 171 4.48 11.56 -0.41
C VAL A 171 3.67 10.52 -1.19
N VAL A 172 4.11 10.15 -2.40
CA VAL A 172 3.43 9.18 -3.27
C VAL A 172 3.22 7.86 -2.52
N GLU A 173 4.28 7.25 -2.01
CA GLU A 173 4.21 5.96 -1.32
C GLU A 173 3.27 5.99 -0.10
N ARG A 174 3.20 7.12 0.63
CA ARG A 174 2.29 7.30 1.77
C ARG A 174 0.82 7.35 1.35
N THR A 175 0.50 7.63 0.10
CA THR A 175 -0.88 7.62 -0.42
C THR A 175 -1.32 6.25 -0.94
N LEU A 176 -0.38 5.39 -1.35
CA LEU A 176 -0.68 4.05 -1.83
C LEU A 176 -1.11 3.13 -0.68
N ARG A 177 -2.16 2.36 -0.88
CA ARG A 177 -2.73 1.42 0.10
C ARG A 177 -2.89 0.04 -0.50
N VAL A 178 -2.57 -0.95 0.33
CA VAL A 178 -2.73 -2.37 0.06
C VAL A 178 -3.31 -2.96 1.34
N ASP A 179 -4.62 -3.17 1.34
CA ASP A 179 -5.37 -3.70 2.47
C ASP A 179 -5.65 -5.18 2.20
N ALA A 180 -5.22 -6.05 3.11
CA ALA A 180 -5.28 -7.50 2.95
C ALA A 180 -6.11 -8.16 4.05
N ALA A 181 -6.90 -9.16 3.67
CA ALA A 181 -7.66 -10.01 4.58
C ALA A 181 -7.36 -11.49 4.25
N PRO A 182 -6.61 -12.23 5.09
CA PRO A 182 -6.00 -11.81 6.36
C PRO A 182 -4.91 -10.74 6.20
N ALA A 183 -4.71 -9.95 7.25
CA ALA A 183 -3.73 -8.86 7.24
C ALA A 183 -2.30 -9.38 7.25
N VAL A 184 -1.46 -8.84 6.37
CA VAL A 184 -0.03 -9.18 6.23
C VAL A 184 0.86 -7.96 6.45
N GLN A 185 2.11 -8.21 6.82
CA GLN A 185 3.16 -7.20 6.79
C GLN A 185 3.76 -7.17 5.38
N GLY A 186 3.70 -6.02 4.71
CA GLY A 186 4.28 -5.80 3.39
C GLY A 186 4.72 -4.36 3.19
N ALA A 187 5.50 -4.12 2.14
CA ALA A 187 6.11 -2.83 1.85
C ALA A 187 6.20 -2.57 0.34
N TRP A 188 6.11 -1.30 -0.05
CA TRP A 188 6.44 -0.85 -1.39
C TRP A 188 7.96 -0.78 -1.59
N HIS A 189 8.40 -1.01 -2.81
CA HIS A 189 9.78 -0.89 -3.27
C HIS A 189 9.78 -0.10 -4.58
N TRP A 190 10.56 0.98 -4.63
CA TRP A 190 10.76 1.77 -5.85
C TRP A 190 11.74 1.05 -6.77
N VAL A 191 11.20 0.36 -7.77
CA VAL A 191 11.96 -0.36 -8.80
C VAL A 191 12.75 0.62 -9.68
N ASP A 192 12.10 1.72 -10.06
CA ASP A 192 12.72 2.82 -10.79
C ASP A 192 12.08 4.18 -10.39
N ASN A 193 12.06 5.18 -11.29
CA ASN A 193 11.45 6.49 -11.03
C ASN A 193 9.93 6.53 -11.26
N ARG A 194 9.35 5.53 -11.93
CA ARG A 194 7.93 5.39 -12.26
C ARG A 194 7.32 4.12 -11.68
N THR A 195 8.10 3.05 -11.53
CA THR A 195 7.57 1.74 -11.13
C THR A 195 7.80 1.50 -9.64
N LEU A 196 6.73 1.17 -8.91
CA LEU A 196 6.81 0.58 -7.58
C LEU A 196 6.19 -0.82 -7.60
N HIS A 197 6.80 -1.75 -6.88
CA HIS A 197 6.22 -3.05 -6.56
C HIS A 197 5.90 -3.12 -5.07
N TYR A 198 4.89 -3.90 -4.68
CA TYR A 198 4.57 -4.23 -3.29
C TYR A 198 4.44 -5.74 -3.14
N ARG A 199 5.06 -6.26 -2.09
CA ARG A 199 4.82 -7.63 -1.62
C ARG A 199 4.84 -7.71 -0.09
N PRO A 200 4.19 -8.73 0.49
CA PRO A 200 4.43 -9.13 1.86
C PRO A 200 5.85 -9.67 2.08
N LYS A 201 6.24 -9.77 3.36
CA LYS A 201 7.52 -10.34 3.81
C LYS A 201 7.73 -11.76 3.27
N GLU A 202 6.76 -12.61 3.56
CA GLU A 202 6.58 -13.96 2.99
C GLU A 202 5.60 -13.90 1.82
N TYR A 203 5.43 -15.00 1.07
CA TYR A 203 4.37 -15.10 0.05
C TYR A 203 2.97 -14.78 0.62
N TRP A 204 2.06 -14.32 -0.24
CA TRP A 204 0.68 -14.08 0.17
C TRP A 204 0.04 -15.35 0.76
N PRO A 205 -0.71 -15.25 1.88
CA PRO A 205 -1.51 -16.37 2.35
C PRO A 205 -2.55 -16.78 1.29
N ALA A 206 -2.78 -18.09 1.14
CA ALA A 206 -3.82 -18.58 0.24
C ALA A 206 -5.20 -18.02 0.63
N HIS A 207 -6.04 -17.78 -0.38
CA HIS A 207 -7.40 -17.21 -0.22
C HIS A 207 -7.46 -15.78 0.35
N THR A 208 -6.33 -15.06 0.41
CA THR A 208 -6.31 -13.64 0.79
C THR A 208 -7.08 -12.80 -0.23
N VAL A 209 -7.93 -11.88 0.24
CA VAL A 209 -8.45 -10.76 -0.58
C VAL A 209 -7.54 -9.55 -0.37
N VAL A 210 -7.11 -8.93 -1.46
CA VAL A 210 -6.23 -7.76 -1.45
C VAL A 210 -6.92 -6.61 -2.19
N ASP A 211 -7.24 -5.53 -1.48
CA ASP A 211 -7.77 -4.29 -2.04
C ASP A 211 -6.63 -3.25 -2.16
N VAL A 212 -6.40 -2.77 -3.38
CA VAL A 212 -5.33 -1.82 -3.69
C VAL A 212 -5.92 -0.50 -4.20
N HIS A 213 -5.54 0.61 -3.60
CA HIS A 213 -6.02 1.96 -3.95
C HIS A 213 -4.99 3.05 -3.64
N ALA A 214 -5.17 4.26 -4.19
CA ALA A 214 -4.36 5.42 -3.81
C ALA A 214 -5.23 6.56 -3.32
N ASN A 215 -4.91 7.07 -2.13
CA ASN A 215 -5.49 8.31 -1.58
C ASN A 215 -4.64 9.53 -2.00
N LEU A 216 -4.32 9.56 -3.30
CA LEU A 216 -3.37 10.51 -3.92
C LEU A 216 -4.06 11.76 -4.48
N GLU A 217 -5.33 11.66 -4.88
CA GLU A 217 -6.03 12.74 -5.57
C GLU A 217 -6.00 14.07 -4.78
N GLY A 218 -5.64 15.14 -5.48
CA GLY A 218 -5.49 16.48 -4.90
C GLY A 218 -4.25 16.68 -4.02
N ILE A 219 -3.49 15.64 -3.64
CA ILE A 219 -2.28 15.78 -2.79
C ILE A 219 -1.14 16.45 -3.56
N LYS A 220 -0.50 17.47 -2.97
CA LYS A 220 0.73 18.08 -3.51
C LYS A 220 1.89 17.08 -3.45
N VAL A 221 2.43 16.69 -4.60
CA VAL A 221 3.55 15.74 -4.69
C VAL A 221 4.89 16.48 -4.70
N ALA A 222 5.09 17.40 -5.64
CA ALA A 222 6.29 18.23 -5.75
C ALA A 222 6.03 19.47 -6.60
N GLY A 223 6.46 20.66 -6.15
CA GLY A 223 6.22 21.90 -6.89
C GLY A 223 4.74 22.13 -7.20
N GLY A 224 4.40 22.23 -8.48
CA GLY A 224 3.02 22.30 -8.99
C GLY A 224 2.43 20.96 -9.46
N LEU A 225 3.11 19.83 -9.23
CA LEU A 225 2.58 18.49 -9.51
C LEU A 225 1.72 18.02 -8.34
N TYR A 226 0.46 17.74 -8.62
CA TYR A 226 -0.49 17.19 -7.66
C TYR A 226 -0.91 15.78 -8.07
N GLY A 227 -1.50 15.04 -7.15
CA GLY A 227 -2.07 13.74 -7.42
C GLY A 227 -3.36 13.81 -8.24
N GLY A 228 -3.45 12.97 -9.27
CA GLY A 228 -4.69 12.73 -10.00
C GLY A 228 -5.50 11.55 -9.44
N PRO A 229 -6.70 11.29 -9.99
CA PRO A 229 -7.49 10.11 -9.65
C PRO A 229 -6.75 8.82 -10.02
N SER A 230 -7.02 7.76 -9.27
CA SER A 230 -6.54 6.39 -9.54
C SER A 230 -7.70 5.41 -9.54
N ARG A 231 -7.61 4.34 -10.33
CA ARG A 231 -8.61 3.26 -10.32
C ARG A 231 -8.14 2.17 -9.34
N PRO A 232 -8.94 1.81 -8.31
CA PRO A 232 -8.58 0.72 -7.42
C PRO A 232 -8.66 -0.64 -8.13
N VAL A 233 -7.91 -1.62 -7.62
CA VAL A 233 -7.98 -3.02 -8.08
C VAL A 233 -8.15 -3.96 -6.88
N ARG A 234 -8.95 -5.01 -7.06
CA ARG A 234 -9.11 -6.10 -6.09
C ARG A 234 -8.50 -7.38 -6.63
N LEU A 235 -7.59 -7.99 -5.87
CA LEU A 235 -7.02 -9.30 -6.16
C LEU A 235 -7.60 -10.34 -5.20
N THR A 236 -7.63 -11.59 -5.64
CA THR A 236 -7.86 -12.76 -4.78
C THR A 236 -6.70 -13.71 -4.96
N ILE A 237 -6.12 -14.18 -3.86
CA ILE A 237 -5.02 -15.13 -3.89
C ILE A 237 -5.59 -16.55 -3.91
N GLY A 238 -5.14 -17.39 -4.84
CA GLY A 238 -5.60 -18.78 -4.97
C GLY A 238 -4.97 -19.72 -3.94
N ASP A 239 -5.04 -21.03 -4.23
CA ASP A 239 -4.19 -22.03 -3.60
C ASP A 239 -2.70 -21.66 -3.76
N ARG A 240 -1.87 -22.00 -2.78
CA ARG A 240 -0.41 -21.92 -2.87
C ARG A 240 0.11 -23.01 -3.78
N VAL A 241 0.55 -22.66 -4.99
CA VAL A 241 1.23 -23.59 -5.90
C VAL A 241 2.68 -23.16 -6.10
N GLU A 242 3.60 -24.11 -5.90
CA GLU A 242 5.03 -23.91 -6.10
C GLU A 242 5.63 -25.08 -6.88
N ALA A 243 6.34 -24.78 -7.97
CA ALA A 243 7.07 -25.76 -8.76
C ALA A 243 8.57 -25.62 -8.50
N VAL A 244 9.17 -26.58 -7.81
CA VAL A 244 10.61 -26.58 -7.53
C VAL A 244 11.31 -27.48 -8.53
N THR A 245 12.09 -26.87 -9.42
CA THR A 245 12.92 -27.53 -10.42
C THR A 245 14.35 -27.65 -9.89
N ASP A 246 14.84 -28.87 -9.74
CA ASP A 246 16.26 -29.14 -9.56
C ASP A 246 16.87 -29.47 -10.92
N ALA A 247 17.68 -28.56 -11.44
CA ALA A 247 18.33 -28.68 -12.73
C ALA A 247 19.50 -29.69 -12.71
N GLY A 248 20.07 -30.00 -11.54
CA GLY A 248 21.12 -31.01 -11.37
C GLY A 248 20.56 -32.43 -11.18
N ALA A 249 19.36 -32.54 -10.60
CA ALA A 249 18.63 -33.80 -10.49
C ALA A 249 17.62 -34.04 -11.64
N HIS A 250 17.57 -33.14 -12.63
CA HIS A 250 16.69 -33.21 -13.81
C HIS A 250 15.20 -33.45 -13.49
N SER A 251 14.72 -32.93 -12.35
CA SER A 251 13.39 -33.21 -11.82
C SER A 251 12.70 -31.94 -11.32
N MET A 252 11.39 -31.86 -11.52
CA MET A 252 10.52 -30.85 -10.94
C MET A 252 9.52 -31.49 -9.98
N THR A 253 9.48 -31.02 -8.74
CA THR A 253 8.41 -31.36 -7.79
C THR A 253 7.44 -30.19 -7.68
N VAL A 254 6.17 -30.45 -7.94
CA VAL A 254 5.09 -29.48 -7.80
C VAL A 254 4.37 -29.70 -6.47
N PHE A 255 4.27 -28.62 -5.70
CA PHE A 255 3.63 -28.57 -4.41
C PHE A 255 2.33 -27.79 -4.50
N LYS A 256 1.28 -28.26 -3.82
CA LYS A 256 0.03 -27.54 -3.61
C LYS A 256 -0.27 -27.45 -2.12
N ASN A 257 -0.45 -26.23 -1.61
CA ASN A 257 -0.67 -25.93 -0.20
C ASN A 257 0.36 -26.57 0.76
N GLY A 258 1.59 -26.77 0.28
CA GLY A 258 2.70 -27.39 1.02
C GLY A 258 2.90 -28.89 0.77
N GLU A 259 1.91 -29.58 0.18
CA GLU A 259 1.98 -31.02 -0.11
C GLU A 259 2.51 -31.27 -1.52
N ALA A 260 3.43 -32.24 -1.69
CA ALA A 260 3.93 -32.64 -2.99
C ALA A 260 2.86 -33.41 -3.77
N VAL A 261 2.34 -32.83 -4.85
CA VAL A 261 1.25 -33.40 -5.66
C VAL A 261 1.72 -34.08 -6.94
N ARG A 262 2.91 -33.75 -7.44
CA ARG A 262 3.51 -34.42 -8.61
C ARG A 262 5.03 -34.27 -8.62
N SER A 263 5.73 -35.32 -9.03
CA SER A 263 7.11 -35.24 -9.51
C SER A 263 7.13 -35.45 -11.02
N ILE A 264 7.94 -34.67 -11.72
CA ILE A 264 7.98 -34.57 -13.19
C ILE A 264 9.45 -34.68 -13.64
N PRO A 265 9.82 -35.65 -14.48
CA PRO A 265 11.13 -35.62 -15.14
C PRO A 265 11.18 -34.45 -16.13
N VAL A 266 12.25 -33.67 -16.08
CA VAL A 266 12.44 -32.47 -16.91
C VAL A 266 13.81 -32.43 -17.56
N THR A 267 13.95 -31.60 -18.58
CA THR A 267 15.25 -31.12 -19.06
C THR A 267 15.30 -29.61 -18.90
N THR A 268 16.45 -29.06 -18.51
CA THR A 268 16.65 -27.60 -18.35
C THR A 268 17.73 -27.09 -19.31
N GLY A 269 18.26 -25.89 -19.08
CA GLY A 269 19.24 -25.24 -19.95
C GLY A 269 20.60 -25.95 -19.99
N LYS A 270 21.09 -26.24 -21.20
CA LYS A 270 22.42 -26.83 -21.44
C LYS A 270 23.56 -25.83 -21.13
N PRO A 271 24.84 -26.27 -21.04
CA PRO A 271 25.97 -25.35 -20.91
C PRO A 271 25.95 -24.22 -21.97
N GLY A 272 26.22 -22.99 -21.55
CA GLY A 272 26.05 -21.78 -22.38
C GLY A 272 24.63 -21.18 -22.35
N PHE A 273 23.60 -21.98 -22.04
CA PHE A 273 22.20 -21.57 -21.93
C PHE A 273 21.55 -22.01 -20.61
N ALA A 274 22.35 -22.17 -19.55
CA ALA A 274 21.90 -22.74 -18.28
C ALA A 274 20.76 -21.91 -17.65
N THR A 275 19.63 -22.56 -17.35
CA THR A 275 18.42 -21.93 -16.81
C THR A 275 18.74 -21.13 -15.55
N ARG A 276 18.18 -19.92 -15.43
CA ARG A 276 18.44 -19.09 -14.24
C ARG A 276 17.97 -19.75 -12.95
N ASN A 277 18.81 -19.71 -11.91
CA ASN A 277 18.45 -20.15 -10.54
C ASN A 277 17.49 -19.16 -9.87
N GLY A 278 16.92 -19.53 -8.73
CA GLY A 278 16.10 -18.64 -7.91
C GLY A 278 14.60 -18.73 -8.19
N ILE A 279 13.85 -17.81 -7.60
CA ILE A 279 12.38 -17.74 -7.63
C ILE A 279 11.92 -16.90 -8.82
N LYS A 280 10.93 -17.38 -9.56
CA LYS A 280 10.28 -16.70 -10.68
C LYS A 280 8.77 -16.78 -10.47
N VAL A 281 8.08 -15.67 -10.61
CA VAL A 281 6.60 -15.66 -10.58
C VAL A 281 6.10 -15.92 -12.00
N VAL A 282 5.09 -16.79 -12.15
CA VAL A 282 4.46 -17.05 -13.45
C VAL A 282 3.84 -15.77 -14.00
N LEU A 283 4.26 -15.39 -15.21
CA LEU A 283 3.89 -14.14 -15.89
C LEU A 283 2.67 -14.30 -16.79
N GLY A 284 2.50 -15.48 -17.37
CA GLY A 284 1.51 -15.75 -18.41
C GLY A 284 1.46 -17.24 -18.76
N GLN A 285 0.39 -17.62 -19.44
CA GLN A 285 0.18 -18.98 -19.93
C GLN A 285 -0.41 -18.93 -21.34
N GLU A 286 0.23 -19.66 -22.25
CA GLU A 286 -0.09 -19.69 -23.66
C GLU A 286 -0.23 -21.16 -24.11
N ALA A 287 -1.44 -21.56 -24.53
CA ALA A 287 -1.69 -22.94 -24.98
C ALA A 287 -0.83 -23.33 -26.21
N PHE A 288 -0.42 -22.33 -27.00
CA PHE A 288 0.50 -22.44 -28.12
C PHE A 288 1.41 -21.20 -28.19
N VAL A 289 2.71 -21.41 -28.41
CA VAL A 289 3.73 -20.37 -28.68
C VAL A 289 4.64 -20.85 -29.79
N ARG A 290 4.87 -20.03 -30.82
CA ARG A 290 5.98 -20.24 -31.77
C ARG A 290 7.25 -19.62 -31.19
N MET A 291 8.08 -20.42 -30.51
CA MET A 291 9.32 -19.94 -29.89
C MET A 291 10.43 -19.87 -30.93
N ARG A 292 11.07 -18.71 -31.09
CA ARG A 292 12.15 -18.47 -32.06
C ARG A 292 13.40 -17.96 -31.36
N GLY A 293 14.54 -18.62 -31.54
CA GLY A 293 15.81 -18.21 -30.92
C GLY A 293 16.22 -16.78 -31.28
N THR A 294 15.90 -16.32 -32.50
CA THR A 294 16.15 -14.94 -32.95
C THR A 294 15.41 -13.89 -32.13
N SER A 295 14.28 -14.23 -31.49
CA SER A 295 13.56 -13.31 -30.59
C SER A 295 14.27 -13.05 -29.26
N ILE A 296 15.26 -13.88 -28.91
CA ILE A 296 16.10 -13.75 -27.71
C ILE A 296 17.58 -13.56 -28.05
N GLY A 297 17.90 -13.18 -29.30
CA GLY A 297 19.25 -12.85 -29.75
C GLY A 297 20.12 -14.02 -30.22
N ILE A 298 19.59 -15.24 -30.33
CA ILE A 298 20.32 -16.36 -30.94
C ILE A 298 20.37 -16.13 -32.46
N ALA A 299 21.58 -16.14 -33.03
CA ALA A 299 21.79 -15.90 -34.45
C ALA A 299 21.14 -16.96 -35.34
N GLU A 300 20.49 -16.52 -36.42
CA GLU A 300 19.95 -17.39 -37.47
C GLU A 300 21.06 -18.22 -38.12
N GLY A 301 20.78 -19.48 -38.42
CA GLY A 301 21.76 -20.41 -38.99
C GLY A 301 22.87 -20.89 -38.04
N SER A 302 22.91 -20.44 -36.79
CA SER A 302 23.82 -20.99 -35.77
C SER A 302 23.41 -22.42 -35.36
N SER A 303 24.33 -23.15 -34.73
CA SER A 303 24.08 -24.48 -34.12
C SER A 303 23.00 -24.47 -33.04
N ASP A 304 22.62 -23.30 -32.56
CA ASP A 304 21.63 -23.08 -31.51
C ASP A 304 20.33 -22.45 -32.02
N ALA A 305 20.24 -22.18 -33.32
CA ALA A 305 19.04 -21.62 -33.94
C ALA A 305 17.86 -22.60 -33.81
N TYR A 306 16.71 -22.09 -33.37
CA TYR A 306 15.47 -22.86 -33.29
C TYR A 306 14.25 -22.01 -33.68
N ASP A 307 13.24 -22.68 -34.25
CA ASP A 307 11.90 -22.16 -34.52
C ASP A 307 10.91 -23.30 -34.25
N LEU A 308 10.28 -23.29 -33.07
CA LEU A 308 9.57 -24.44 -32.53
C LEU A 308 8.09 -24.14 -32.25
N PRO A 309 7.15 -24.99 -32.73
CA PRO A 309 5.76 -24.97 -32.29
C PRO A 309 5.65 -25.61 -30.90
N VAL A 310 5.54 -24.77 -29.86
CA VAL A 310 5.52 -25.20 -28.47
C VAL A 310 4.10 -25.12 -27.92
N TYR A 311 3.69 -26.13 -27.16
CA TYR A 311 2.35 -26.21 -26.55
C TYR A 311 2.44 -26.20 -25.03
N TRP A 312 1.33 -25.78 -24.39
CA TRP A 312 1.18 -25.77 -22.92
C TRP A 312 2.29 -24.98 -22.22
N ALA A 313 2.60 -23.80 -22.75
CA ALA A 313 3.69 -22.97 -22.28
C ALA A 313 3.25 -22.10 -21.10
N THR A 314 4.00 -22.13 -20.01
CA THR A 314 3.85 -21.25 -18.85
C THR A 314 5.09 -20.36 -18.75
N ARG A 315 4.93 -19.06 -19.00
CA ARG A 315 6.02 -18.08 -19.08
C ARG A 315 6.49 -17.67 -17.68
N VAL A 316 7.80 -17.69 -17.46
CA VAL A 316 8.41 -17.31 -16.17
C VAL A 316 9.42 -16.17 -16.25
N THR A 317 9.90 -15.80 -17.44
CA THR A 317 10.72 -14.58 -17.65
C THR A 317 10.30 -13.80 -18.91
N TRP A 318 10.68 -12.52 -18.99
CA TRP A 318 10.54 -11.72 -20.21
C TRP A 318 11.56 -12.12 -21.29
N SER A 319 12.75 -12.60 -20.89
CA SER A 319 13.80 -13.13 -21.77
C SER A 319 13.49 -14.51 -22.37
N GLY A 320 12.26 -15.02 -22.21
CA GLY A 320 11.79 -16.21 -22.91
C GLY A 320 12.07 -17.56 -22.23
N GLU A 321 12.27 -17.62 -20.92
CA GLU A 321 12.20 -18.90 -20.19
C GLU A 321 10.73 -19.28 -19.92
N TYR A 322 10.39 -20.54 -20.21
CA TYR A 322 9.08 -21.13 -19.97
C TYR A 322 9.19 -22.52 -19.34
N VAL A 323 8.12 -22.98 -18.72
CA VAL A 323 7.83 -24.40 -18.48
C VAL A 323 6.88 -24.88 -19.58
N HIS A 324 7.22 -25.91 -20.35
CA HIS A 324 6.44 -26.27 -21.56
C HIS A 324 6.59 -27.73 -22.05
N ALA A 325 5.75 -28.12 -23.02
CA ALA A 325 5.85 -29.40 -23.71
C ALA A 325 7.09 -29.44 -24.63
N ALA A 326 7.92 -30.47 -24.48
CA ALA A 326 9.13 -30.71 -25.27
C ALA A 326 9.19 -32.18 -25.75
N PRO A 327 8.25 -32.64 -26.61
CA PRO A 327 8.23 -34.03 -27.09
C PRO A 327 9.51 -34.46 -27.83
N TRP A 328 10.25 -33.50 -28.41
CA TRP A 328 11.54 -33.74 -29.07
C TRP A 328 12.69 -34.09 -28.10
N SER A 329 12.50 -33.94 -26.78
CA SER A 329 13.54 -34.15 -25.77
C SER A 329 13.17 -35.20 -24.71
N GLU A 330 12.15 -36.04 -24.94
CA GLU A 330 11.68 -37.01 -23.93
C GLU A 330 12.77 -37.99 -23.47
N GLY A 331 13.72 -38.36 -24.35
CA GLY A 331 14.88 -39.19 -23.97
C GLY A 331 15.90 -38.51 -23.05
N SER A 332 15.88 -37.18 -22.90
CA SER A 332 16.76 -36.42 -22.01
C SER A 332 16.09 -35.99 -20.69
N GLN A 333 14.75 -36.05 -20.62
CA GLN A 333 14.01 -35.61 -19.44
C GLN A 333 14.25 -36.56 -18.26
N GLY A 334 14.74 -36.03 -17.14
CA GLY A 334 15.20 -36.85 -16.01
C GLY A 334 16.65 -37.35 -16.12
N TRP A 335 17.41 -36.94 -17.14
CA TRP A 335 18.78 -37.42 -17.36
C TRP A 335 19.80 -36.36 -17.82
N GLU A 336 19.39 -35.37 -18.63
CA GLU A 336 20.30 -34.40 -19.23
C GLU A 336 19.62 -33.05 -19.48
N ASN A 337 20.39 -31.95 -19.40
CA ASN A 337 19.95 -30.60 -19.74
C ASN A 337 20.32 -30.25 -21.18
N VAL A 338 19.32 -30.21 -22.09
CA VAL A 338 19.53 -30.04 -23.54
C VAL A 338 18.86 -28.79 -24.13
N SER A 339 18.10 -28.03 -23.34
CA SER A 339 17.35 -26.86 -23.84
C SER A 339 18.18 -25.57 -23.87
N HIS A 340 17.60 -24.49 -24.43
CA HIS A 340 18.15 -23.14 -24.40
C HIS A 340 17.72 -22.29 -23.19
N GLY A 341 17.34 -22.94 -22.07
CA GLY A 341 17.05 -22.28 -20.79
C GLY A 341 15.63 -22.52 -20.26
N CYS A 342 14.72 -23.01 -21.09
CA CYS A 342 13.39 -23.44 -20.67
C CYS A 342 13.44 -24.72 -19.79
N THR A 343 12.34 -25.00 -19.10
CA THR A 343 12.11 -26.29 -18.44
C THR A 343 11.16 -27.14 -19.29
N GLY A 344 11.74 -28.05 -20.07
CA GLY A 344 11.01 -28.94 -20.98
C GLY A 344 10.57 -30.23 -20.30
N MET A 345 9.36 -30.69 -20.59
CA MET A 345 8.78 -31.94 -20.10
C MET A 345 7.86 -32.59 -21.13
N SER A 346 7.47 -33.85 -20.92
CA SER A 346 6.55 -34.56 -21.83
C SER A 346 5.24 -33.81 -22.00
N THR A 347 4.58 -33.98 -23.16
CA THR A 347 3.36 -33.22 -23.49
C THR A 347 2.24 -33.40 -22.46
N ALA A 348 2.12 -34.59 -21.87
CA ALA A 348 1.15 -34.88 -20.82
C ALA A 348 1.48 -34.20 -19.48
N ASN A 349 2.77 -34.13 -19.11
CA ASN A 349 3.22 -33.40 -17.92
C ASN A 349 2.99 -31.89 -18.09
N ALA A 350 3.33 -31.35 -19.26
CA ALA A 350 3.15 -29.93 -19.57
C ALA A 350 1.67 -29.52 -19.59
N LYS A 351 0.78 -30.34 -20.17
CA LYS A 351 -0.67 -30.10 -20.10
C LYS A 351 -1.18 -30.07 -18.66
N TRP A 352 -0.79 -31.04 -17.84
CA TRP A 352 -1.18 -31.05 -16.43
C TRP A 352 -0.62 -29.84 -15.67
N PHE A 353 0.63 -29.46 -15.92
CA PHE A 353 1.24 -28.29 -15.31
C PHE A 353 0.47 -27.00 -15.66
N PHE A 354 0.17 -26.83 -16.94
CA PHE A 354 -0.65 -25.74 -17.47
C PHE A 354 -2.04 -25.67 -16.82
N ASP A 355 -2.68 -26.81 -16.57
CA ASP A 355 -4.01 -26.89 -15.94
C ASP A 355 -3.99 -26.64 -14.41
N ASN A 356 -2.84 -26.80 -13.74
CA ASN A 356 -2.73 -26.76 -12.27
C ASN A 356 -1.95 -25.54 -11.74
N VAL A 357 -1.41 -24.71 -12.64
CA VAL A 357 -0.65 -23.49 -12.34
C VAL A 357 -1.38 -22.29 -12.94
N ARG A 358 -1.22 -21.10 -12.33
CA ARG A 358 -1.77 -19.82 -12.79
C ARG A 358 -0.75 -18.68 -12.72
N VAL A 359 -1.05 -17.56 -13.36
CA VAL A 359 -0.30 -16.29 -13.19
C VAL A 359 -0.21 -15.93 -11.70
N GLY A 360 0.97 -15.58 -11.24
CA GLY A 360 1.24 -15.32 -9.83
C GLY A 360 1.75 -16.53 -9.02
N ASP A 361 1.68 -17.76 -9.55
CA ASP A 361 2.26 -18.93 -8.87
C ASP A 361 3.79 -18.91 -8.97
N ILE A 362 4.45 -19.75 -8.18
CA ILE A 362 5.92 -19.78 -8.05
C ILE A 362 6.53 -20.91 -8.88
N VAL A 363 7.56 -20.57 -9.66
CA VAL A 363 8.53 -21.53 -10.21
C VAL A 363 9.90 -21.20 -9.63
N LYS A 364 10.46 -22.13 -8.84
CA LYS A 364 11.79 -22.00 -8.25
C LYS A 364 12.76 -22.95 -8.94
N VAL A 365 13.93 -22.46 -9.35
CA VAL A 365 15.01 -23.27 -9.91
C VAL A 365 16.18 -23.34 -8.93
N VAL A 366 16.71 -24.53 -8.73
CA VAL A 366 17.94 -24.81 -7.96
C VAL A 366 18.84 -25.76 -8.75
N GLY A 367 20.09 -25.93 -8.32
CA GLY A 367 21.02 -26.90 -8.92
C GLY A 367 21.51 -26.57 -10.33
N SER A 368 21.18 -25.39 -10.87
CA SER A 368 21.61 -24.97 -12.21
C SER A 368 22.99 -24.30 -12.18
N ALA A 369 23.74 -24.39 -13.29
CA ALA A 369 24.93 -23.57 -13.53
C ALA A 369 24.61 -22.14 -13.99
N GLY A 370 23.32 -21.80 -14.18
CA GLY A 370 22.87 -20.48 -14.61
C GLY A 370 22.92 -19.41 -13.51
N ALA A 371 23.00 -18.15 -13.91
CA ALA A 371 22.93 -17.01 -12.98
C ALA A 371 21.61 -16.99 -12.18
N THR A 372 21.62 -16.40 -10.99
CA THR A 372 20.39 -16.15 -10.23
C THR A 372 19.44 -15.24 -11.00
N MET A 373 18.14 -15.46 -10.83
CA MET A 373 17.08 -14.60 -11.34
C MET A 373 17.27 -13.18 -10.79
N THR A 374 17.33 -12.22 -11.71
CA THR A 374 17.45 -10.79 -11.41
C THR A 374 16.11 -10.24 -10.90
N PRO A 375 16.09 -9.24 -9.99
CA PRO A 375 14.85 -8.86 -9.32
C PRO A 375 13.76 -8.27 -10.21
N PHE A 376 14.10 -7.45 -11.22
CA PHE A 376 13.13 -6.55 -11.87
C PHE A 376 13.22 -6.42 -13.40
N ASP A 377 14.37 -6.71 -14.02
CA ASP A 377 14.61 -6.49 -15.45
C ASP A 377 14.12 -7.62 -16.37
N ASN A 378 13.72 -8.77 -15.78
CA ASN A 378 13.41 -9.99 -16.53
C ASN A 378 12.07 -10.65 -16.14
N GLY A 379 11.17 -9.89 -15.52
CA GLY A 379 9.94 -10.37 -14.90
C GLY A 379 9.98 -10.12 -13.40
N PHE A 380 9.14 -10.84 -12.66
CA PHE A 380 9.04 -10.71 -11.21
C PHE A 380 10.05 -11.65 -10.51
N GLY A 381 11.24 -11.10 -10.25
CA GLY A 381 12.28 -11.71 -9.41
C GLY A 381 12.28 -11.17 -7.97
N ASP A 382 11.24 -10.44 -7.56
CA ASP A 382 11.06 -9.71 -6.30
C ASP A 382 11.40 -10.53 -5.02
N TRP A 383 11.17 -11.85 -5.10
CA TRP A 383 11.37 -12.82 -4.02
C TRP A 383 12.82 -13.32 -3.90
N ASN A 384 13.71 -12.95 -4.84
CA ASN A 384 15.15 -13.23 -4.74
C ASN A 384 15.88 -12.18 -3.89
N MET A 385 15.22 -11.06 -3.56
CA MET A 385 15.73 -10.08 -2.59
C MET A 385 15.37 -10.50 -1.16
N SER A 386 16.29 -10.33 -0.22
CA SER A 386 15.95 -10.48 1.19
C SER A 386 14.91 -9.43 1.60
N TRP A 387 14.14 -9.70 2.66
CA TRP A 387 13.16 -8.73 3.16
C TRP A 387 13.82 -7.41 3.62
N GLU A 388 15.05 -7.47 4.12
CA GLU A 388 15.84 -6.29 4.47
C GLU A 388 16.17 -5.46 3.22
N GLN A 389 16.73 -6.09 2.18
CA GLN A 389 17.02 -5.44 0.89
C GLN A 389 15.77 -4.88 0.23
N TRP A 390 14.63 -5.58 0.35
CA TRP A 390 13.34 -5.11 -0.15
C TRP A 390 12.93 -3.80 0.52
N ARG A 391 13.07 -3.70 1.85
CA ARG A 391 12.68 -2.51 2.61
C ARG A 391 13.58 -1.30 2.36
N GLU A 392 14.84 -1.48 1.96
CA GLU A 392 15.72 -0.37 1.60
C GLU A 392 15.31 0.34 0.29
N GLY A 393 14.47 -0.27 -0.55
CA GLY A 393 13.85 0.42 -1.69
C GLY A 393 12.58 1.22 -1.35
N SER A 394 12.12 1.24 -0.09
CA SER A 394 10.96 2.02 0.36
C SER A 394 11.37 3.42 0.79
N ALA A 395 10.72 4.45 0.24
CA ALA A 395 10.89 5.83 0.69
C ALA A 395 10.31 6.08 2.11
N LEU A 396 9.59 5.11 2.68
CA LEU A 396 9.03 5.17 4.02
C LEU A 396 9.72 4.27 5.04
N ALA A 397 10.36 3.17 4.61
CA ALA A 397 10.88 2.12 5.48
C ALA A 397 12.39 1.89 5.41
N ALA A 398 13.10 2.44 4.42
CA ALA A 398 14.57 2.37 4.32
C ALA A 398 15.25 2.94 5.58
N GLY A 399 16.33 2.28 6.02
CA GLY A 399 17.09 2.63 7.22
C GLY A 399 16.33 2.50 8.56
N LYS A 400 15.08 2.02 8.57
CA LYS A 400 14.26 1.89 9.79
C LYS A 400 14.23 0.46 10.30
N ARG A 401 14.13 0.30 11.62
CA ARG A 401 13.91 -1.02 12.24
C ARG A 401 12.52 -1.55 11.89
N GLU A 402 12.43 -2.86 11.73
CA GLU A 402 11.16 -3.56 11.54
C GLU A 402 10.21 -3.28 12.72
N GLY A 403 8.91 -3.07 12.45
CA GLY A 403 7.91 -2.71 13.47
C GLY A 403 7.84 -1.21 13.85
N THR A 404 8.60 -0.33 13.19
CA THR A 404 8.55 1.15 13.42
C THR A 404 7.80 1.92 12.33
N GLY A 405 6.94 1.24 11.55
CA GLY A 405 6.17 1.85 10.47
C GLY A 405 5.01 2.74 10.98
N PRO A 406 4.51 3.69 10.18
CA PRO A 406 3.34 4.51 10.54
C PRO A 406 2.09 3.68 10.87
N ALA A 407 1.94 2.50 10.25
CA ALA A 407 0.86 1.55 10.52
C ALA A 407 0.97 0.91 11.92
N ASP A 408 2.18 0.65 12.39
CA ASP A 408 2.42 0.14 13.75
C ASP A 408 2.21 1.25 14.79
N THR A 409 2.57 2.50 14.47
CA THR A 409 2.29 3.66 15.34
C THR A 409 0.80 3.88 15.57
N ALA A 410 -0.05 3.48 14.61
CA ALA A 410 -1.51 3.49 14.76
C ALA A 410 -2.04 2.32 15.63
N ARG A 411 -1.37 1.15 15.62
CA ARG A 411 -1.72 0.00 16.48
C ARG A 411 -1.35 0.19 17.95
N LEU A 412 -0.33 1.02 18.23
CA LEU A 412 0.19 1.24 19.58
C LEU A 412 -0.53 2.34 20.38
N ARG A 413 -1.61 2.93 19.85
CA ARG A 413 -2.48 3.83 20.62
C ARG A 413 -3.71 3.06 21.15
N PRO A 414 -3.83 2.80 22.47
CA PRO A 414 -5.12 2.43 23.02
C PRO A 414 -6.11 3.59 22.77
N ARG A 415 -7.34 3.26 22.38
CA ARG A 415 -8.45 4.21 22.48
C ARG A 415 -8.72 4.40 23.98
N LEU A 416 -8.46 5.61 24.47
CA LEU A 416 -9.04 6.14 25.70
C LEU A 416 -10.45 6.67 25.39
#